data_AF-A0A7Y5NP40-F1
#
_entry.id   AF-A0A7Y5NP40-F1
#
_cell.length_a   1.000
_cell.length_b   1.000
_cell.length_c   1.000
_cell.angle_alpha   90.00
_cell.angle_beta   90.00
_cell.angle_gamma   90.00
#
_symmetry.space_group_name_H-M   'P 1'
#
loop_
_entity.id
_entity.type
_entity.pdbx_description
1 polymer ?
#
loop_
_entity_poly.entity_id
_entity_poly.type
_entity_poly.pdbx_seq_one_letter_code
_entity_poly.pdbx_strand_id
1 'polypeptide(L)'
;MNGSAGTARIASSNVWAVSALLVLVACGDEPKAGATSASAQTATATTPAPTASAAPAGSAKFPQVLVDDQGPVVHGQRSFPDKEGGLAKLKKDVAELPIDGKEVPITIEKKAKLKDVVALVDALGEKGAPTVRITADSRGDLPKEIVVVPQAKMVGTPPPCSVVAIITKTFESDVWTIQGTTAKKGPKGFAGPDMTLAGETLQKELKKCDSKYAFFSADDTLTWDYAHMIGGAIRAADADKKIEHLVLLSEVPVPGRAVKEVLPK
;
A
#
# COMPACT_ATOMS: atom_id res chain seq x y z
N MET A 1 -55.80 -23.04 4.86
CA MET A 1 -56.14 -24.13 3.92
C MET A 1 -55.99 -23.56 2.51
N ASN A 2 -55.40 -24.36 1.61
CA ASN A 2 -55.02 -24.08 0.22
C ASN A 2 -53.85 -23.09 0.08
N GLY A 3 -52.68 -23.40 -0.50
CA GLY A 3 -52.27 -24.53 -1.32
C GLY A 3 -51.61 -23.97 -2.59
N SER A 4 -50.35 -24.32 -2.85
CA SER A 4 -49.86 -24.76 -4.17
C SER A 4 -48.32 -24.83 -4.17
N ALA A 5 -47.82 -26.01 -4.48
CA ALA A 5 -46.42 -26.34 -4.68
C ALA A 5 -45.98 -25.96 -6.11
N GLY A 6 -44.71 -25.60 -6.27
CA GLY A 6 -44.08 -25.35 -7.56
C GLY A 6 -42.64 -25.83 -7.55
N THR A 7 -42.44 -27.10 -7.89
CA THR A 7 -41.15 -27.75 -8.09
C THR A 7 -40.68 -27.49 -9.52
N ALA A 8 -39.45 -27.03 -9.73
CA ALA A 8 -38.78 -27.17 -11.02
C ALA A 8 -37.29 -27.45 -10.81
N ARG A 9 -36.92 -28.71 -11.09
CA ARG A 9 -35.55 -29.20 -11.23
C ARG A 9 -35.05 -28.83 -12.63
N ILE A 10 -33.85 -28.27 -12.76
CA ILE A 10 -33.14 -28.23 -14.04
C ILE A 10 -31.92 -29.13 -13.91
N ALA A 11 -31.98 -30.24 -14.61
CA ALA A 11 -30.87 -31.14 -14.85
C ALA A 11 -29.93 -30.51 -15.88
N SER A 12 -28.63 -30.60 -15.64
CA SER A 12 -27.62 -30.46 -16.69
C SER A 12 -26.75 -31.71 -16.67
N SER A 13 -26.75 -32.41 -17.79
CA SER A 13 -25.89 -33.55 -18.09
C SER A 13 -25.24 -33.27 -19.44
N ASN A 14 -24.10 -33.93 -19.67
CA ASN A 14 -23.39 -34.12 -20.94
C ASN A 14 -22.45 -32.94 -21.31
N VAL A 15 -21.19 -33.11 -21.77
CA VAL A 15 -20.60 -34.19 -22.59
C VAL A 15 -19.05 -33.97 -22.71
N TRP A 16 -18.28 -35.07 -22.71
CA TRP A 16 -17.01 -35.39 -23.45
C TRP A 16 -15.73 -34.57 -23.19
N ALA A 17 -14.62 -35.14 -22.72
CA ALA A 17 -13.67 -36.10 -23.35
C ALA A 17 -12.82 -35.50 -24.49
N VAL A 18 -11.53 -35.25 -24.22
CA VAL A 18 -10.45 -35.20 -25.22
C VAL A 18 -9.20 -35.88 -24.64
N SER A 19 -8.66 -36.80 -25.43
CA SER A 19 -7.47 -37.61 -25.19
C SER A 19 -6.19 -36.96 -25.73
N ALA A 20 -5.05 -37.46 -25.22
CA ALA A 20 -3.90 -37.99 -25.98
C ALA A 20 -2.53 -37.26 -25.94
N LEU A 21 -1.55 -38.09 -25.54
CA LEU A 21 -0.19 -38.29 -26.03
C LEU A 21 0.88 -37.19 -25.85
N LEU A 22 1.93 -37.56 -25.09
CA LEU A 22 3.32 -37.15 -25.35
C LEU A 22 4.27 -38.28 -24.89
N VAL A 23 4.88 -38.95 -25.85
CA VAL A 23 6.09 -39.77 -25.68
C VAL A 23 7.07 -39.31 -26.76
N LEU A 24 8.28 -38.91 -26.34
CA LEU A 24 9.50 -39.11 -27.12
C LEU A 24 10.69 -39.07 -26.15
N VAL A 25 11.32 -40.24 -26.04
CA VAL A 25 12.60 -40.52 -25.39
C VAL A 25 13.70 -40.32 -26.43
N ALA A 26 14.79 -39.67 -26.06
CA ALA A 26 16.07 -39.82 -26.75
C ALA A 26 17.21 -39.76 -25.72
N CYS A 27 17.65 -40.94 -25.30
CA CYS A 27 18.95 -41.16 -24.65
C CYS A 27 20.05 -41.30 -25.71
N GLY A 28 21.25 -40.84 -25.39
CA GLY A 28 22.49 -41.18 -26.07
C GLY A 28 23.67 -40.99 -25.11
N ASP A 29 24.18 -42.10 -24.59
CA ASP A 29 25.27 -42.22 -23.62
C ASP A 29 26.62 -42.59 -24.31
N GLU A 30 27.70 -41.90 -23.88
CA GLU A 30 29.07 -42.38 -23.58
C GLU A 30 30.06 -42.87 -24.68
N PRO A 31 31.41 -43.01 -24.45
CA PRO A 31 32.32 -42.48 -23.38
C PRO A 31 33.79 -42.07 -23.80
N LYS A 32 34.54 -41.49 -22.82
CA LYS A 32 35.93 -41.82 -22.37
C LYS A 32 37.12 -40.86 -22.57
N ALA A 33 37.88 -40.74 -21.46
CA ALA A 33 39.28 -40.33 -21.22
C ALA A 33 39.60 -38.83 -21.39
N GLY A 34 40.23 -38.11 -20.46
CA GLY A 34 41.16 -38.48 -19.39
C GLY A 34 42.47 -37.72 -19.62
N ALA A 35 42.71 -36.60 -18.92
CA ALA A 35 44.04 -36.00 -18.75
C ALA A 35 44.01 -34.93 -17.66
N THR A 36 44.85 -35.12 -16.65
CA THR A 36 45.11 -34.21 -15.54
C THR A 36 46.23 -33.23 -15.94
N SER A 37 46.14 -32.01 -15.41
CA SER A 37 47.22 -31.02 -15.18
C SER A 37 47.82 -30.28 -16.39
N ALA A 38 47.36 -29.03 -16.56
CA ALA A 38 48.27 -27.90 -16.80
C ALA A 38 47.67 -26.63 -16.18
N SER A 39 48.47 -26.03 -15.29
CA SER A 39 48.20 -24.78 -14.59
C SER A 39 48.01 -23.62 -15.57
N ALA A 40 46.91 -22.88 -15.44
CA ALA A 40 46.75 -21.56 -16.04
C ALA A 40 46.18 -20.63 -14.97
N GLN A 41 46.99 -19.63 -14.59
CA GLN A 41 46.60 -18.54 -13.71
C GLN A 41 45.39 -17.82 -14.30
N THR A 42 44.25 -17.88 -13.60
CA THR A 42 43.13 -16.97 -13.87
C THR A 42 43.21 -15.83 -12.87
N ALA A 43 43.46 -14.63 -13.39
CA ALA A 43 43.54 -13.38 -12.67
C ALA A 43 42.33 -13.16 -11.77
N THR A 44 42.59 -12.74 -10.54
CA THR A 44 41.61 -12.26 -9.57
C THR A 44 40.94 -11.02 -10.15
N ALA A 45 39.78 -11.19 -10.79
CA ALA A 45 38.91 -10.07 -11.13
C ALA A 45 38.42 -9.45 -9.82
N THR A 46 38.95 -8.29 -9.49
CA THR A 46 38.54 -7.49 -8.35
C THR A 46 37.11 -7.02 -8.63
N THR A 47 36.13 -7.58 -7.90
CA THR A 47 34.77 -7.05 -7.88
C THR A 47 34.83 -5.58 -7.48
N PRO A 48 34.36 -4.62 -8.30
CA PRO A 48 34.23 -3.25 -7.86
C PRO A 48 33.24 -3.22 -6.69
N ALA A 49 33.67 -2.63 -5.58
CA ALA A 49 32.77 -2.30 -4.47
C ALA A 49 31.55 -1.54 -5.02
N PRO A 50 30.34 -1.79 -4.49
CA PRO A 50 29.15 -1.07 -4.95
C PRO A 50 29.39 0.43 -4.76
N THR A 51 29.48 1.15 -5.87
CA THR A 51 29.53 2.61 -5.90
C THR A 51 28.32 3.12 -5.15
N ALA A 52 28.57 3.78 -4.01
CA ALA A 52 27.55 4.50 -3.27
C ALA A 52 26.84 5.44 -4.25
N SER A 53 25.54 5.20 -4.45
CA SER A 53 24.68 6.04 -5.25
C SER A 53 24.71 7.46 -4.66
N ALA A 54 25.36 8.38 -5.39
CA ALA A 54 25.41 9.77 -5.01
C ALA A 54 23.98 10.33 -5.02
N ALA A 55 23.49 10.73 -3.85
CA ALA A 55 22.25 11.48 -3.73
C ALA A 55 22.35 12.79 -4.56
N PRO A 56 21.30 13.20 -5.29
CA PRO A 56 21.34 14.43 -6.06
C PRO A 56 21.58 15.62 -5.12
N ALA A 57 22.63 16.38 -5.39
CA ALA A 57 22.90 17.64 -4.73
C ALA A 57 21.91 18.71 -5.23
N GLY A 58 21.32 19.49 -4.32
CA GLY A 58 20.66 20.75 -4.68
C GLY A 58 19.22 20.92 -4.21
N SER A 59 18.94 20.74 -2.93
CA SER A 59 17.86 21.47 -2.25
C SER A 59 18.29 21.63 -0.80
N ALA A 60 17.96 22.77 -0.18
CA ALA A 60 18.13 22.94 1.26
C ALA A 60 17.53 21.69 1.93
N LYS A 61 18.37 20.85 2.53
CA LYS A 61 17.96 19.50 2.98
C LYS A 61 16.82 19.70 3.97
N PHE A 62 15.61 19.38 3.54
CA PHE A 62 14.49 19.28 4.44
C PHE A 62 14.92 18.33 5.57
N PRO A 63 14.68 18.66 6.85
CA PRO A 63 15.12 17.83 7.96
C PRO A 63 14.67 16.39 7.75
N GLN A 64 15.52 15.43 8.11
CA GLN A 64 15.17 14.03 7.95
C GLN A 64 13.98 13.70 8.86
N VAL A 65 12.90 13.21 8.24
CA VAL A 65 11.73 12.67 8.92
C VAL A 65 11.58 11.22 8.50
N LEU A 66 11.70 10.31 9.47
CA LEU A 66 11.66 8.87 9.30
C LEU A 66 10.64 8.27 10.27
N VAL A 67 9.97 7.19 9.89
CA VAL A 67 9.26 6.33 10.84
C VAL A 67 9.79 4.91 10.70
N ASP A 68 10.25 4.33 11.80
CA ASP A 68 10.73 2.95 11.87
C ASP A 68 9.87 2.11 12.84
N ASP A 69 10.32 0.90 13.16
CA ASP A 69 9.62 -0.04 14.05
C ASP A 69 9.50 0.43 15.51
N GLN A 70 10.31 1.41 15.93
CA GLN A 70 10.25 1.98 17.28
C GLN A 70 9.44 3.29 17.35
N GLY A 71 9.21 3.95 16.22
CA GLY A 71 8.35 5.13 16.12
C GLY A 71 8.94 6.24 15.24
N PRO A 72 8.33 7.44 15.23
CA PRO A 72 8.78 8.55 14.40
C PRO A 72 10.08 9.18 14.91
N VAL A 73 10.97 9.50 13.98
CA VAL A 73 12.22 10.25 14.18
C VAL A 73 12.17 11.52 13.35
N VAL A 74 12.16 12.66 14.03
CA VAL A 74 12.13 13.99 13.41
C VAL A 74 13.42 14.70 13.79
N HIS A 75 14.24 15.06 12.81
CA HIS A 75 15.51 15.77 13.04
C HIS A 75 16.45 15.06 14.04
N GLY A 76 16.48 13.73 13.99
CA GLY A 76 17.25 12.89 14.92
C GLY A 76 16.63 12.71 16.31
N GLN A 77 15.50 13.36 16.60
CA GLN A 77 14.73 13.17 17.82
C GLN A 77 13.68 12.11 17.62
N ARG A 78 13.77 11.04 18.42
CA ARG A 78 12.75 9.98 18.44
C ARG A 78 11.61 10.36 19.36
N SER A 79 10.40 10.22 18.85
CA SER A 79 9.16 10.31 19.59
C SER A 79 8.51 8.93 19.68
N PHE A 80 7.77 8.70 20.77
CA PHE A 80 7.08 7.42 21.03
C PHE A 80 5.59 7.70 21.24
N PRO A 81 4.78 7.82 20.17
CA PRO A 81 3.36 8.19 20.26
C PRO A 81 2.56 7.32 21.25
N ASP A 82 2.92 6.04 21.37
CA ASP A 82 2.30 5.07 22.28
C ASP A 82 2.58 5.34 23.79
N LYS A 83 3.55 6.18 24.13
CA LYS A 83 3.95 6.47 25.53
C LYS A 83 3.35 7.78 26.02
N GLU A 84 3.17 7.88 27.34
CA GLU A 84 2.71 9.12 27.98
C GLU A 84 3.59 10.31 27.59
N GLY A 85 2.97 11.39 27.12
CA GLY A 85 3.66 12.59 26.63
C GLY A 85 4.36 12.44 25.26
N GLY A 86 4.38 11.25 24.67
CA GLY A 86 5.08 10.99 23.40
C GLY A 86 4.46 11.68 22.20
N LEU A 87 3.12 11.74 22.11
CA LEU A 87 2.43 12.50 21.07
C LEU A 87 2.70 14.02 21.20
N ALA A 88 2.75 14.54 22.43
CA ALA A 88 3.08 15.94 22.67
C ALA A 88 4.54 16.25 22.27
N LYS A 89 5.46 15.30 22.48
CA LYS A 89 6.84 15.40 21.98
C LYS A 89 6.87 15.43 20.45
N LEU A 90 6.16 14.51 19.79
CA LEU A 90 6.08 14.48 18.32
C LEU A 90 5.58 15.81 17.76
N LYS A 91 4.53 16.39 18.34
CA LYS A 91 3.99 17.69 17.93
C LYS A 91 5.00 18.83 18.13
N LYS A 92 5.81 18.80 19.19
CA LYS A 92 6.89 19.78 19.40
C LYS A 92 8.00 19.63 18.36
N ASP A 93 8.46 18.40 18.14
CA ASP A 93 9.52 18.11 17.15
C ASP A 93 9.06 18.52 15.74
N VAL A 94 7.80 18.25 15.38
CA VAL A 94 7.18 18.68 14.11
C VAL A 94 7.00 20.20 14.05
N ALA A 95 6.74 20.87 15.18
CA ALA A 95 6.57 22.33 15.20
C ALA A 95 7.86 23.09 14.88
N GLU A 96 9.02 22.47 15.11
CA GLU A 96 10.34 23.01 14.74
C GLU A 96 10.65 22.84 13.25
N LEU A 97 9.89 22.04 12.51
CA LEU A 97 10.09 21.86 11.08
C LEU A 97 9.68 23.11 10.28
N PRO A 98 10.47 23.50 9.27
CA PRO A 98 10.15 24.61 8.37
C PRO A 98 9.07 24.19 7.35
N ILE A 99 7.82 24.07 7.84
CA ILE A 99 6.65 23.72 7.03
C ILE A 99 6.00 25.02 6.52
N ASP A 100 6.56 25.56 5.44
CA ASP A 100 6.10 26.81 4.81
C ASP A 100 4.97 26.57 3.79
N GLY A 101 3.97 25.74 4.14
CA GLY A 101 2.92 25.33 3.20
C GLY A 101 3.44 24.54 2.01
N LYS A 102 4.60 23.90 2.15
CA LYS A 102 5.21 23.02 1.15
C LYS A 102 4.95 21.57 1.47
N GLU A 103 5.04 20.74 0.44
CA GLU A 103 5.02 19.30 0.58
C GLU A 103 6.17 18.82 1.49
N VAL A 104 5.84 17.93 2.42
CA VAL A 104 6.80 17.37 3.38
C VAL A 104 7.22 15.98 2.94
N PRO A 105 8.50 15.75 2.58
CA PRO A 105 9.00 14.41 2.30
C PRO A 105 9.27 13.64 3.60
N ILE A 106 8.74 12.43 3.70
CA ILE A 106 9.01 11.50 4.80
C ILE A 106 9.40 10.13 4.25
N THR A 107 10.27 9.43 4.97
CA THR A 107 10.62 8.03 4.69
C THR A 107 9.98 7.14 5.74
N ILE A 108 9.44 5.99 5.34
CA ILE A 108 8.84 5.04 6.27
C ILE A 108 9.39 3.64 6.00
N GLU A 109 9.88 3.00 7.05
CA GLU A 109 10.36 1.63 6.98
C GLU A 109 9.20 0.63 6.96
N LYS A 110 9.42 -0.54 6.36
CA LYS A 110 8.40 -1.60 6.21
C LYS A 110 7.73 -2.00 7.53
N LYS A 111 8.52 -2.05 8.61
CA LYS A 111 8.07 -2.52 9.93
C LYS A 111 7.52 -1.41 10.83
N ALA A 112 7.41 -0.18 10.34
CA ALA A 112 6.79 0.90 11.09
C ALA A 112 5.36 0.54 11.47
N LYS A 113 4.94 0.97 12.67
CA LYS A 113 3.55 0.80 13.11
C LYS A 113 2.66 1.79 12.37
N LEU A 114 1.50 1.34 11.91
CA LEU A 114 0.52 2.20 11.25
C LEU A 114 0.13 3.41 12.11
N LYS A 115 -0.06 3.21 13.43
CA LYS A 115 -0.43 4.27 14.37
C LYS A 115 0.60 5.39 14.45
N ASP A 116 1.88 5.05 14.39
CA ASP A 116 2.98 6.02 14.42
C ASP A 116 3.03 6.85 13.13
N VAL A 117 2.75 6.21 11.99
CA VAL A 117 2.66 6.88 10.69
C VAL A 117 1.49 7.84 10.64
N VAL A 118 0.30 7.38 11.06
CA VAL A 118 -0.91 8.21 11.16
C VAL A 118 -0.64 9.42 12.05
N ALA A 119 -0.10 9.20 13.26
CA ALA A 119 0.19 10.28 14.20
C ALA A 119 1.16 11.32 13.63
N LEU A 120 2.17 10.89 12.85
CA LEU A 120 3.08 11.80 12.17
C LEU A 120 2.38 12.58 11.06
N VAL A 121 1.61 11.92 10.19
CA VAL A 121 0.88 12.58 9.08
C VAL A 121 -0.11 13.61 9.64
N ASP A 122 -0.81 13.28 10.72
CA ASP A 122 -1.74 14.20 11.39
C ASP A 122 -1.00 15.38 12.01
N ALA A 123 0.11 15.15 12.71
CA ALA A 123 0.92 16.24 13.28
C ALA A 123 1.48 17.18 12.20
N LEU A 124 1.91 16.64 11.05
CA LEU A 124 2.34 17.42 9.89
C LEU A 124 1.18 18.25 9.31
N GLY A 125 -0.01 17.64 9.20
CA GLY A 125 -1.24 18.30 8.80
C GLY A 125 -1.60 19.47 9.72
N GLU A 126 -1.65 19.23 11.03
CA GLU A 126 -1.91 20.27 12.04
C GLU A 126 -0.94 21.45 11.93
N LYS A 127 0.35 21.18 11.67
CA LYS A 127 1.38 22.21 11.52
C LYS A 127 1.28 23.00 10.20
N GLY A 128 0.56 22.50 9.20
CA GLY A 128 0.33 23.24 7.95
C GLY A 128 0.79 22.55 6.67
N ALA A 129 1.26 21.30 6.73
CA ALA A 129 1.70 20.58 5.54
C ALA A 129 0.49 20.27 4.63
N PRO A 130 0.40 20.83 3.40
CA PRO A 130 -0.74 20.56 2.51
C PRO A 130 -0.72 19.11 2.01
N THR A 131 0.47 18.57 1.76
CA THR A 131 0.72 17.21 1.29
C THR A 131 1.95 16.63 1.99
N VAL A 132 1.95 15.31 2.13
CA VAL A 132 3.07 14.54 2.67
C VAL A 132 3.48 13.53 1.61
N ARG A 133 4.73 13.62 1.14
CA ARG A 133 5.32 12.67 0.19
C ARG A 133 5.94 11.53 0.98
N ILE A 134 5.28 10.38 0.97
CA ILE A 134 5.70 9.19 1.69
C ILE A 134 6.53 8.31 0.75
N THR A 135 7.78 8.08 1.12
CA THR A 135 8.64 7.08 0.47
C THR A 135 8.72 5.84 1.35
N ALA A 136 8.35 4.68 0.83
CA ALA A 136 8.48 3.41 1.53
C ALA A 136 8.94 2.30 0.57
N ASP A 137 9.56 1.26 1.12
CA ASP A 137 9.88 0.07 0.35
C ASP A 137 8.57 -0.68 0.05
N SER A 138 8.25 -0.79 -1.25
CA SER A 138 6.99 -1.32 -1.76
C SER A 138 7.24 -2.56 -2.62
N ARG A 139 6.19 -3.36 -2.83
CA ARG A 139 6.23 -4.47 -3.78
C ARG A 139 6.53 -3.90 -5.18
N GLY A 140 7.34 -4.59 -5.99
CA GLY A 140 7.88 -4.03 -7.24
C GLY A 140 6.86 -3.60 -8.29
N ASP A 141 5.61 -4.06 -8.17
CA ASP A 141 4.44 -3.72 -8.99
C ASP A 141 3.68 -2.48 -8.50
N LEU A 142 4.01 -1.94 -7.32
CA LEU A 142 3.35 -0.79 -6.71
C LEU A 142 4.32 0.39 -6.58
N PRO A 143 3.82 1.64 -6.61
CA PRO A 143 4.67 2.81 -6.42
C PRO A 143 5.37 2.74 -5.06
N LYS A 144 6.66 3.10 -5.03
CA LYS A 144 7.45 3.26 -3.80
C LYS A 144 7.19 4.58 -3.09
N GLU A 145 6.51 5.48 -3.79
CA GLU A 145 6.25 6.82 -3.32
C GLU A 145 4.77 7.14 -3.52
N ILE A 146 4.11 7.58 -2.45
CA ILE A 146 2.73 8.04 -2.49
C ILE A 146 2.65 9.43 -1.87
N VAL A 147 1.90 10.32 -2.51
CA VAL A 147 1.58 11.64 -1.95
C VAL A 147 0.22 11.53 -1.28
N VAL A 148 0.17 11.84 0.01
CA VAL A 148 -1.05 11.86 0.81
C VAL A 148 -1.40 13.28 1.25
N VAL A 149 -2.69 13.55 1.37
CA VAL A 149 -3.23 14.78 1.97
C VAL A 149 -3.63 14.45 3.40
N PRO A 150 -3.04 15.10 4.43
CA PRO A 150 -3.49 14.94 5.80
C PRO A 150 -4.98 15.26 5.96
N GLN A 151 -5.71 14.50 6.80
CA GLN A 151 -7.15 14.68 6.98
C GLN A 151 -7.50 16.12 7.37
N ALA A 152 -6.69 16.75 8.23
CA ALA A 152 -6.85 18.15 8.65
C ALA A 152 -6.69 19.20 7.53
N LYS A 153 -6.18 18.80 6.36
CA LYS A 153 -5.94 19.65 5.19
C LYS A 153 -6.78 19.27 3.98
N MET A 154 -7.70 18.33 4.14
CA MET A 154 -8.72 18.09 3.13
C MET A 154 -9.54 19.36 2.91
N VAL A 155 -9.68 19.74 1.65
CA VAL A 155 -10.50 20.88 1.25
C VAL A 155 -11.82 20.33 0.72
N GLY A 156 -12.95 20.90 1.09
CA GLY A 156 -14.25 20.49 0.54
C GLY A 156 -14.81 19.18 1.13
N THR A 157 -15.92 18.73 0.55
CA THR A 157 -16.63 17.52 0.99
C THR A 157 -16.44 16.42 -0.06
N PRO A 158 -15.93 15.24 0.32
CA PRO A 158 -15.80 14.13 -0.62
C PRO A 158 -17.19 13.67 -1.11
N PRO A 159 -17.38 13.43 -2.42
CA PRO A 159 -18.59 12.82 -2.94
C PRO A 159 -18.93 11.51 -2.21
N PRO A 160 -20.22 11.17 -1.99
CA PRO A 160 -20.60 9.96 -1.24
C PRO A 160 -20.10 8.65 -1.86
N CYS A 161 -19.81 8.66 -3.17
CA CYS A 161 -19.26 7.53 -3.91
C CYS A 161 -17.73 7.37 -3.79
N SER A 162 -17.04 8.30 -3.10
CA SER A 162 -15.58 8.29 -2.99
C SER A 162 -15.08 6.96 -2.43
N VAL A 163 -14.02 6.42 -3.04
CA VAL A 163 -13.55 5.07 -2.74
C VAL A 163 -12.83 5.05 -1.39
N VAL A 164 -13.14 4.03 -0.59
CA VAL A 164 -12.44 3.66 0.64
C VAL A 164 -11.88 2.26 0.45
N ALA A 165 -10.62 2.06 0.77
CA ALA A 165 -9.98 0.76 0.72
C ALA A 165 -9.16 0.44 1.98
N ILE A 166 -9.21 -0.81 2.43
CA ILE A 166 -8.42 -1.27 3.58
C ILE A 166 -7.82 -2.65 3.27
N ILE A 167 -6.67 -2.95 3.87
CA ILE A 167 -6.24 -4.34 4.09
C ILE A 167 -6.55 -4.74 5.53
N THR A 168 -7.35 -5.79 5.69
CA THR A 168 -7.78 -6.29 7.00
C THR A 168 -6.72 -7.21 7.62
N LYS A 169 -6.85 -7.52 8.92
CA LYS A 169 -5.99 -8.51 9.61
C LYS A 169 -5.97 -9.92 8.98
N THR A 170 -6.96 -10.26 8.15
CA THR A 170 -6.99 -11.53 7.40
C THR A 170 -6.19 -11.46 6.11
N PHE A 171 -5.53 -10.33 5.82
CA PHE A 171 -4.82 -10.04 4.57
C PHE A 171 -5.76 -10.05 3.36
N GLU A 172 -7.01 -9.63 3.56
CA GLU A 172 -7.98 -9.39 2.50
C GLU A 172 -8.05 -7.89 2.21
N SER A 173 -8.26 -7.52 0.95
CA SER A 173 -8.54 -6.13 0.59
C SER A 173 -10.05 -5.91 0.57
N ASP A 174 -10.57 -4.90 1.26
CA ASP A 174 -11.97 -4.51 1.17
C ASP A 174 -12.07 -3.14 0.52
N VAL A 175 -12.97 -2.99 -0.46
CA VAL A 175 -13.22 -1.72 -1.17
C VAL A 175 -14.72 -1.37 -1.13
N TRP A 176 -15.05 -0.14 -0.74
CA TRP A 176 -16.43 0.37 -0.69
C TRP A 176 -16.46 1.89 -0.85
N THR A 177 -17.63 2.52 -0.72
CA THR A 177 -17.77 3.98 -0.80
C THR A 177 -17.79 4.64 0.57
N ILE A 178 -17.35 5.89 0.68
CA ILE A 178 -17.29 6.65 1.94
C ILE A 178 -18.63 6.74 2.70
N GLN A 179 -19.77 6.76 2.00
CA GLN A 179 -21.11 6.74 2.62
C GLN A 179 -21.48 5.38 3.25
N GLY A 180 -20.72 4.33 2.95
CA GLY A 180 -21.05 2.94 3.31
C GLY A 180 -21.87 2.25 2.22
N THR A 181 -21.35 1.13 1.72
CA THR A 181 -22.00 0.20 0.79
C THR A 181 -21.54 -1.21 1.11
N THR A 182 -22.11 -2.24 0.47
CA THR A 182 -21.53 -3.58 0.55
C THR A 182 -20.07 -3.55 0.12
N ALA A 183 -19.16 -4.00 1.00
CA ALA A 183 -17.74 -4.06 0.71
C ALA A 183 -17.44 -5.16 -0.31
N LYS A 184 -16.63 -4.81 -1.30
CA LYS A 184 -16.10 -5.74 -2.31
C LYS A 184 -14.81 -6.32 -1.77
N LYS A 185 -14.87 -7.59 -1.41
CA LYS A 185 -13.76 -8.34 -0.83
C LYS A 185 -12.88 -8.89 -1.93
N GLY A 186 -11.60 -8.56 -1.87
CA GLY A 186 -10.55 -9.24 -2.61
C GLY A 186 -10.04 -10.44 -1.80
N PRO A 187 -9.64 -11.53 -2.46
CA PRO A 187 -9.17 -12.71 -1.76
C PRO A 187 -7.82 -12.45 -1.08
N LYS A 188 -7.57 -13.23 -0.03
CA LYS A 188 -6.22 -13.44 0.48
C LYS A 188 -5.43 -14.27 -0.54
N GLY A 189 -4.31 -13.73 -1.02
CA GLY A 189 -3.34 -14.46 -1.84
C GLY A 189 -2.40 -15.33 -1.00
N PHE A 190 -1.53 -16.09 -1.67
CA PHE A 190 -0.60 -17.02 -1.00
C PHE A 190 0.43 -16.30 -0.09
N ALA A 191 0.79 -15.06 -0.43
CA ALA A 191 1.85 -14.28 0.24
C ALA A 191 1.36 -12.93 0.79
N GLY A 192 0.08 -12.82 1.12
CA GLY A 192 -0.56 -11.57 1.55
C GLY A 192 -1.79 -11.23 0.73
N PRO A 193 -2.28 -9.98 0.74
CA PRO A 193 -3.43 -9.58 -0.06
C PRO A 193 -3.16 -9.73 -1.56
N ASP A 194 -4.18 -10.17 -2.31
CA ASP A 194 -4.10 -10.22 -3.77
C ASP A 194 -4.25 -8.80 -4.35
N MET A 195 -3.12 -8.14 -4.56
CA MET A 195 -3.09 -6.78 -5.09
C MET A 195 -3.51 -6.67 -6.56
N THR A 196 -3.49 -7.77 -7.31
CA THR A 196 -3.95 -7.78 -8.71
C THR A 196 -5.47 -7.63 -8.73
N LEU A 197 -6.18 -8.47 -7.98
CA LEU A 197 -7.64 -8.41 -7.88
C LEU A 197 -8.13 -7.17 -7.13
N ALA A 198 -7.37 -6.72 -6.13
CA ALA A 198 -7.62 -5.42 -5.47
C ALA A 198 -7.52 -4.28 -6.48
N GLY A 199 -6.46 -4.24 -7.30
CA GLY A 199 -6.26 -3.25 -8.35
C GLY A 199 -7.38 -3.22 -9.38
N GLU A 200 -7.84 -4.38 -9.86
CA GLU A 200 -9.00 -4.46 -10.77
C GLU A 200 -10.28 -3.93 -10.13
N THR A 201 -10.51 -4.25 -8.85
CA THR A 201 -11.68 -3.78 -8.11
C THR A 201 -11.63 -2.27 -7.94
N LEU A 202 -10.48 -1.74 -7.51
CA LEU A 202 -10.24 -0.31 -7.39
C LEU A 202 -10.44 0.40 -8.73
N GLN A 203 -9.92 -0.14 -9.82
CA GLN A 203 -10.10 0.45 -11.15
C GLN A 203 -11.58 0.53 -11.55
N LYS A 204 -12.35 -0.53 -11.26
CA LYS A 204 -13.81 -0.56 -11.53
C LYS A 204 -14.57 0.44 -10.66
N GLU A 205 -14.20 0.58 -9.38
CA GLU A 205 -14.89 1.51 -8.47
C GLU A 205 -14.51 2.96 -8.72
N LEU A 206 -13.23 3.24 -8.96
CA LEU A 206 -12.77 4.56 -9.37
C LEU A 206 -13.51 4.98 -10.64
N LYS A 207 -13.58 4.15 -11.68
CA LYS A 207 -14.32 4.51 -12.93
C LYS A 207 -15.81 4.85 -12.72
N LYS A 208 -16.46 4.35 -11.66
CA LYS A 208 -17.88 4.62 -11.37
C LYS A 208 -18.11 5.96 -10.66
N CYS A 209 -17.09 6.54 -10.07
CA CYS A 209 -17.21 7.75 -9.26
C CYS A 209 -16.22 8.81 -9.74
N ASP A 210 -16.70 9.96 -10.17
CA ASP A 210 -15.86 11.10 -10.56
C ASP A 210 -15.35 11.90 -9.34
N SER A 211 -14.97 11.18 -8.28
CA SER A 211 -14.42 11.78 -7.08
C SER A 211 -12.93 12.04 -7.23
N LYS A 212 -12.51 13.20 -6.73
CA LYS A 212 -11.10 13.57 -6.54
C LYS A 212 -10.50 13.02 -5.24
N TYR A 213 -11.29 12.28 -4.46
CA TYR A 213 -10.92 11.76 -3.15
C TYR A 213 -10.88 10.24 -3.17
N ALA A 214 -9.83 9.70 -2.56
CA ALA A 214 -9.77 8.30 -2.20
C ALA A 214 -9.18 8.16 -0.79
N PHE A 215 -9.70 7.20 -0.05
CA PHE A 215 -9.35 6.98 1.34
C PHE A 215 -8.76 5.59 1.49
N PHE A 216 -7.74 5.48 2.33
CA PHE A 216 -7.11 4.20 2.57
C PHE A 216 -6.62 4.04 4.01
N SER A 217 -6.50 2.79 4.44
CA SER A 217 -5.91 2.43 5.72
C SER A 217 -5.51 0.94 5.71
N ALA A 218 -5.04 0.44 6.84
CA ALA A 218 -4.93 -1.00 7.10
C ALA A 218 -5.41 -1.28 8.53
N ASP A 219 -5.63 -2.56 8.83
CA ASP A 219 -5.89 -3.00 10.20
C ASP A 219 -4.71 -2.63 11.11
N ASP A 220 -4.99 -2.21 12.34
CA ASP A 220 -3.97 -1.68 13.26
C ASP A 220 -3.02 -2.75 13.81
N THR A 221 -3.35 -4.02 13.63
CA THR A 221 -2.47 -5.16 13.92
C THR A 221 -1.41 -5.39 12.84
N LEU A 222 -1.53 -4.74 11.69
CA LEU A 222 -0.61 -4.84 10.57
C LEU A 222 0.44 -3.72 10.59
N THR A 223 1.56 -3.98 9.93
CA THR A 223 2.61 -2.99 9.68
C THR A 223 2.21 -2.01 8.58
N TRP A 224 2.89 -0.88 8.53
CA TRP A 224 2.63 0.20 7.56
C TRP A 224 2.68 -0.26 6.10
N ASP A 225 3.53 -1.23 5.78
CA ASP A 225 3.68 -1.77 4.43
C ASP A 225 2.34 -2.16 3.79
N TYR A 226 1.39 -2.71 4.54
CA TYR A 226 0.06 -3.01 4.04
C TYR A 226 -0.75 -1.75 3.70
N ALA A 227 -0.75 -0.74 4.56
CA ALA A 227 -1.42 0.54 4.24
C ALA A 227 -0.78 1.19 3.00
N HIS A 228 0.55 1.15 2.89
CA HIS A 228 1.27 1.63 1.72
C HIS A 228 0.90 0.84 0.45
N MET A 229 0.76 -0.49 0.54
CA MET A 229 0.36 -1.33 -0.59
C MET A 229 -1.02 -0.93 -1.13
N ILE A 230 -2.03 -0.79 -0.28
CA ILE A 230 -3.38 -0.43 -0.74
C ILE A 230 -3.45 1.02 -1.23
N GLY A 231 -2.75 1.96 -0.59
CA GLY A 231 -2.61 3.33 -1.06
C GLY A 231 -1.92 3.41 -2.43
N GLY A 232 -0.85 2.64 -2.62
CA GLY A 232 -0.17 2.49 -3.90
C GLY A 232 -1.04 1.86 -4.97
N ALA A 233 -1.86 0.88 -4.62
CA ALA A 233 -2.80 0.25 -5.55
C ALA A 233 -3.92 1.20 -6.00
N ILE A 234 -4.39 2.09 -5.13
CA ILE A 234 -5.31 3.18 -5.53
C ILE A 234 -4.63 4.06 -6.59
N ARG A 235 -3.37 4.47 -6.35
CA ARG A 235 -2.61 5.30 -7.30
C ARG A 235 -2.38 4.57 -8.63
N ALA A 236 -2.08 3.27 -8.60
CA ALA A 236 -1.90 2.48 -9.81
C ALA A 236 -3.21 2.27 -10.58
N ALA A 237 -4.34 2.14 -9.87
CA ALA A 237 -5.67 1.96 -10.46
C ALA A 237 -6.28 3.27 -11.01
N ASP A 238 -5.83 4.42 -10.53
CA ASP A 238 -6.23 5.76 -10.99
C ASP A 238 -5.58 6.12 -12.33
N ALA A 239 -5.96 5.42 -13.39
CA ALA A 239 -5.43 5.60 -14.74
C ALA A 239 -5.64 7.03 -15.28
N ASP A 240 -6.74 7.68 -14.87
CA ASP A 240 -7.11 9.04 -15.29
C ASP A 240 -6.47 10.12 -14.41
N LYS A 241 -5.71 9.74 -13.37
CA LYS A 241 -5.06 10.64 -12.40
C LYS A 241 -6.00 11.68 -11.78
N LYS A 242 -7.24 11.27 -11.50
CA LYS A 242 -8.26 12.18 -10.95
C LYS A 242 -8.17 12.35 -9.44
N ILE A 243 -7.49 11.44 -8.74
CA ILE A 243 -7.37 11.49 -7.29
C ILE A 243 -6.35 12.56 -6.90
N GLU A 244 -6.86 13.73 -6.54
CA GLU A 244 -6.07 14.83 -5.98
C GLU A 244 -5.84 14.62 -4.47
N HIS A 245 -6.84 14.09 -3.77
CA HIS A 245 -6.82 13.85 -2.33
C HIS A 245 -6.78 12.35 -2.02
N LEU A 246 -5.58 11.79 -1.96
CA LEU A 246 -5.37 10.47 -1.36
C LEU A 246 -5.17 10.65 0.14
N VAL A 247 -6.06 10.09 0.95
CA VAL A 247 -6.12 10.37 2.40
C VAL A 247 -5.90 9.08 3.17
N LEU A 248 -4.89 9.10 4.04
CA LEU A 248 -4.70 8.08 5.06
C LEU A 248 -5.69 8.34 6.19
N LEU A 249 -6.55 7.37 6.51
CA LEU A 249 -7.54 7.52 7.58
C LEU A 249 -6.90 7.33 8.95
N SER A 250 -7.17 8.24 9.90
CA SER A 250 -6.67 8.14 11.26
C SER A 250 -7.31 6.98 12.05
N GLU A 251 -8.62 6.80 11.88
CA GLU A 251 -9.35 5.66 12.40
C GLU A 251 -9.39 4.50 11.40
N VAL A 252 -9.19 3.27 11.91
CA VAL A 252 -9.32 2.06 11.09
C VAL A 252 -10.76 1.91 10.63
N PRO A 253 -11.05 2.01 9.32
CA PRO A 253 -12.41 1.99 8.83
C PRO A 253 -12.97 0.56 8.84
N VAL A 254 -14.25 0.41 9.17
CA VAL A 254 -14.92 -0.90 9.15
C VAL A 254 -15.48 -1.17 7.75
N PRO A 255 -15.13 -2.30 7.11
CA PRO A 255 -15.61 -2.64 5.77
C PRO A 255 -17.13 -2.47 5.61
N GLY A 256 -17.49 -1.65 4.63
CA GLY A 256 -18.86 -1.38 4.22
C GLY A 256 -19.65 -0.42 5.11
N ARG A 257 -19.05 0.10 6.19
CA ARG A 257 -19.65 1.17 6.99
C ARG A 257 -19.25 2.54 6.44
N ALA A 258 -20.10 3.53 6.73
CA ALA A 258 -19.79 4.93 6.48
C ALA A 258 -18.56 5.37 7.28
N VAL A 259 -17.64 6.09 6.66
CA VAL A 259 -16.48 6.68 7.34
C VAL A 259 -16.87 8.05 7.85
N LYS A 260 -17.36 8.10 9.09
CA LYS A 260 -17.99 9.30 9.67
C LYS A 260 -17.01 10.45 9.94
N GLU A 261 -15.74 10.15 10.10
CA GLU A 261 -14.70 11.14 10.41
C GLU A 261 -14.50 12.17 9.29
N VAL A 262 -14.69 11.74 8.05
CA VAL A 262 -14.41 12.53 6.83
C VAL A 262 -15.69 13.01 6.12
N LEU A 263 -16.86 12.64 6.65
CA LEU A 263 -18.15 13.12 6.16
C LEU A 263 -18.61 14.34 6.97
N PRO A 264 -19.24 15.34 6.33
CA PRO A 264 -19.87 16.44 7.06
C PRO A 264 -20.95 15.87 8.01
N LYS A 265 -20.94 16.37 9.25
CA LYS A 265 -21.95 16.04 10.27
C LYS A 265 -23.32 16.58 9.90
#